data_AF-A0A8J2MAS5-F1
#
_entry.id   AF-A0A8J2MAS5-F1
#
_cell.length_a   1.000
_cell.length_b   1.000
_cell.length_c   1.000
_cell.angle_alpha   90.00
_cell.angle_beta   90.00
_cell.angle_gamma   90.00
#
_symmetry.space_group_name_H-M   'P 1'
#
loop_
_entity.id
_entity.type
_entity.pdbx_description
1 polymer ?
#
loop_
_entity_poly.entity_id
_entity_poly.type
_entity_poly.pdbx_seq_one_letter_code
_entity_poly.pdbx_strand_id
1 'polypeptide(L)'
;MPNDNIDKGRLKDLITKRSSAKGQITKFKNYLNGIANMIELNSIQLTELSLKLAKFEALSVRVDDLQNEIEVLNFENISTEIDERDNIERDIIINIATAKTLLDKFIKKTEGEQRRISILDNSYCSDQEIGLKLPQIQIAKFDGAYFRWLEFRDTLENLIHNNMRMSLLFISFTT
;
A
#
# COMPACT_ATOMS: atom_id res chain seq x y z
N MET A 1 32.99 18.83 31.16
CA MET A 1 33.19 18.66 29.70
C MET A 1 33.47 17.22 29.21
N PRO A 2 32.88 16.13 29.77
CA PRO A 2 32.89 14.81 29.10
C PRO A 2 31.79 14.64 28.03
N ASN A 3 30.69 15.40 28.12
CA ASN A 3 29.49 15.19 27.29
C ASN A 3 29.71 15.55 25.81
N ASP A 4 30.37 16.68 25.54
CA ASP A 4 30.57 17.19 24.18
C ASP A 4 31.27 16.19 23.24
N ASN A 5 32.19 15.38 23.76
CA ASN A 5 32.93 14.42 22.93
C ASN A 5 32.07 13.19 22.59
N ILE A 6 31.19 12.80 23.51
CA ILE A 6 30.22 11.72 23.31
C ILE A 6 29.14 12.18 22.31
N ASP A 7 28.64 13.42 22.47
CA ASP A 7 27.63 14.00 21.60
C ASP A 7 28.14 14.16 20.16
N LYS A 8 29.40 14.59 19.98
CA LYS A 8 30.05 14.63 18.65
C LYS A 8 30.20 13.26 18.01
N GLY A 9 30.56 12.24 18.79
CA GLY A 9 30.63 10.85 18.32
C GLY A 9 29.27 10.34 17.86
N ARG A 10 28.24 10.53 18.68
CA ARG A 10 26.86 10.15 18.37
C ARG A 10 26.32 10.88 17.14
N LEU A 11 26.57 12.18 17.02
CA LEU A 11 26.16 12.97 15.85
C LEU A 11 26.77 12.40 14.56
N LYS A 12 28.06 12.04 14.57
CA LYS A 12 28.72 11.42 13.41
C LYS A 12 28.07 10.09 13.02
N ASP A 13 27.72 9.26 13.99
CA ASP A 13 27.05 7.98 13.74
C ASP A 13 25.65 8.18 13.15
N LEU A 14 24.90 9.16 13.65
CA LEU A 14 23.58 9.51 13.15
C LEU A 14 23.64 10.05 11.71
N ILE A 15 24.58 10.94 11.39
CA ILE A 15 24.80 11.44 10.02
C ILE A 15 25.15 10.29 9.06
N THR A 16 25.93 9.31 9.54
CA THR A 16 26.27 8.11 8.76
C THR A 16 25.03 7.25 8.49
N LYS A 17 24.18 7.06 9.50
CA LYS A 17 22.88 6.35 9.35
C LYS A 17 21.94 7.08 8.40
N ARG A 18 21.84 8.41 8.48
CA ARG A 18 21.08 9.24 7.52
C ARG A 18 21.58 9.05 6.09
N SER A 19 22.89 9.06 5.90
CA SER A 19 23.52 8.85 4.58
C SER A 19 23.16 7.48 3.99
N SER A 20 23.15 6.43 4.83
CA SER A 20 22.69 5.10 4.44
C SER A 20 21.19 5.07 4.08
N ALA A 21 20.35 5.77 4.84
CA ALA A 21 18.93 5.90 4.54
C ALA A 21 18.68 6.62 3.21
N LYS A 22 19.39 7.72 2.93
CA LYS A 22 19.37 8.39 1.61
C LYS A 22 19.75 7.44 0.47
N GLY A 23 20.75 6.59 0.69
CA GLY A 23 21.11 5.54 -0.26
C GLY A 23 19.96 4.54 -0.53
N GLN A 24 19.18 4.19 0.49
CA GLN A 24 17.99 3.33 0.33
C GLN A 24 16.86 4.04 -0.41
N ILE A 25 16.65 5.34 -0.16
CA ILE A 25 15.71 6.19 -0.92
C ILE A 25 16.06 6.19 -2.40
N THR A 26 17.32 6.44 -2.76
CA THR A 26 17.79 6.40 -4.15
C THR A 26 17.57 5.02 -4.79
N LYS A 27 17.86 3.93 -4.08
CA LYS A 27 17.63 2.57 -4.59
C LYS A 27 16.15 2.29 -4.85
N PHE A 28 15.26 2.73 -3.96
CA PHE A 28 13.82 2.55 -4.16
C PHE A 28 13.31 3.39 -5.34
N LYS A 29 13.73 4.65 -5.45
CA LYS A 29 13.44 5.50 -6.61
C LYS A 29 13.86 4.85 -7.94
N ASN A 30 15.07 4.30 -7.99
CA ASN A 30 15.57 3.60 -9.17
C ASN A 30 14.75 2.36 -9.50
N TYR A 31 14.32 1.61 -8.48
CA TYR A 31 13.41 0.48 -8.68
C TYR A 31 12.07 0.94 -9.28
N LEU A 32 11.44 1.99 -8.73
CA LEU A 32 10.19 2.54 -9.26
C LEU A 32 10.33 2.99 -10.71
N ASN A 33 11.42 3.70 -11.04
CA ASN A 33 11.72 4.10 -12.41
C ASN A 33 11.86 2.90 -13.35
N GLY A 34 12.44 1.79 -12.88
CA GLY A 34 12.59 0.56 -13.65
C GLY A 34 11.26 -0.10 -14.02
N ILE A 35 10.22 0.07 -13.18
CA ILE A 35 8.90 -0.54 -13.41
C ILE A 35 7.85 0.45 -13.93
N ALA A 36 8.08 1.76 -13.84
CA ALA A 36 7.09 2.79 -14.17
C ALA A 36 6.56 2.69 -15.61
N ASN A 37 7.46 2.38 -16.55
CA ASN A 37 7.17 2.26 -17.98
C ASN A 37 6.70 0.86 -18.39
N MET A 38 6.63 -0.10 -17.46
CA MET A 38 6.12 -1.43 -17.77
C MET A 38 4.61 -1.36 -18.07
N ILE A 39 4.21 -2.14 -19.08
CA ILE A 39 2.81 -2.27 -19.51
C ILE A 39 2.02 -3.11 -18.48
N GLU A 40 2.68 -4.07 -17.85
CA GLU A 40 2.12 -4.94 -16.82
C GLU A 40 3.21 -5.45 -15.88
N LEU A 41 2.78 -5.87 -14.69
CA LEU A 41 3.60 -6.60 -13.74
C LEU A 41 2.97 -7.96 -13.52
N ASN A 42 3.80 -9.00 -13.41
CA ASN A 42 3.30 -10.30 -12.96
C ASN A 42 2.99 -10.28 -11.44
N SER A 43 2.33 -11.32 -10.94
CA SER A 43 1.90 -11.43 -9.54
C SER A 43 3.06 -11.31 -8.55
N ILE A 44 4.24 -11.85 -8.88
CA ILE A 44 5.44 -11.79 -8.05
C ILE A 44 5.95 -10.35 -7.98
N GLN A 45 6.05 -9.66 -9.12
CA GLN A 45 6.50 -8.27 -9.20
C GLN A 45 5.54 -7.32 -8.48
N LEU A 46 4.23 -7.56 -8.58
CA LEU A 46 3.22 -6.77 -7.86
C LEU A 46 3.35 -6.96 -6.35
N THR A 47 3.53 -8.21 -5.91
CA THR A 47 3.79 -8.54 -4.49
C THR A 47 5.09 -7.90 -4.02
N GLU A 48 6.15 -7.96 -4.83
CA GLU A 48 7.44 -7.36 -4.53
C GLU A 48 7.31 -5.83 -4.36
N LEU A 49 6.59 -5.14 -5.26
CA LEU A 49 6.33 -3.71 -5.16
C LEU A 49 5.60 -3.38 -3.84
N SER A 50 4.57 -4.15 -3.48
CA SER A 50 3.85 -3.97 -2.22
C SER A 50 4.76 -4.16 -0.99
N LEU A 51 5.62 -5.19 -0.99
CA LEU A 51 6.55 -5.45 0.11
C LEU A 51 7.63 -4.38 0.22
N LYS A 52 8.16 -3.91 -0.91
CA LYS A 52 9.14 -2.81 -0.92
C LYS A 52 8.52 -1.50 -0.45
N LEU A 53 7.27 -1.20 -0.85
CA LEU A 53 6.54 -0.04 -0.35
C LEU A 53 6.39 -0.08 1.16
N ALA A 54 5.92 -1.20 1.74
CA ALA A 54 5.78 -1.32 3.19
C ALA A 54 7.13 -1.14 3.92
N LYS A 55 8.21 -1.73 3.39
CA LYS A 55 9.56 -1.51 3.93
C LYS A 55 10.02 -0.06 3.82
N PHE A 56 9.63 0.63 2.74
CA PHE A 56 9.98 2.02 2.50
C PHE A 56 9.20 2.98 3.42
N GLU A 57 7.92 2.71 3.68
CA GLU A 57 7.13 3.43 4.68
C GLU A 57 7.75 3.27 6.09
N ALA A 58 8.21 2.06 6.45
CA ALA A 58 8.95 1.86 7.71
C ALA A 58 10.32 2.57 7.73
N LEU A 59 10.98 2.74 6.57
CA LEU A 59 12.19 3.56 6.47
C LEU A 59 11.89 5.04 6.74
N SER A 60 10.74 5.55 6.27
CA SER A 60 10.32 6.93 6.52
C SER A 60 10.27 7.26 8.01
N VAL A 61 9.65 6.39 8.82
CA VAL A 61 9.56 6.59 10.28
C VAL A 61 10.96 6.64 10.90
N ARG A 62 11.84 5.71 10.52
CA ARG A 62 13.22 5.68 11.04
C ARG A 62 14.02 6.93 10.66
N VAL A 63 13.78 7.47 9.47
CA VAL A 63 14.43 8.71 9.02
C VAL A 63 13.98 9.89 9.88
N ASP A 64 12.69 9.98 10.20
CA ASP A 64 12.16 11.02 11.08
C ASP A 64 12.80 10.96 12.47
N ASP A 65 12.86 9.77 13.08
CA ASP A 65 13.53 9.56 14.37
C ASP A 65 15.01 9.98 14.33
N LEU A 66 15.75 9.57 13.28
CA LEU A 66 17.15 9.94 13.09
C LEU A 66 17.32 11.46 12.94
N GLN A 67 16.45 12.11 12.17
CA GLN A 67 16.53 13.54 11.90
C GLN A 67 16.21 14.35 13.16
N ASN A 68 15.22 13.92 13.96
CA ASN A 68 14.91 14.50 15.27
C ASN A 68 16.14 14.48 16.19
N GLU A 69 16.85 13.35 16.28
CA GLU A 69 18.07 13.25 17.10
C GLU A 69 19.21 14.13 16.56
N ILE A 70 19.37 14.22 15.24
CA ILE A 70 20.39 15.07 14.61
C ILE A 70 20.12 16.54 14.90
N GLU A 71 18.87 17.00 14.79
CA GLU A 71 18.50 18.40 15.03
C GLU A 71 18.75 18.82 16.49
N VAL A 72 18.54 17.91 17.43
CA VAL A 72 18.87 18.14 18.85
C VAL A 72 20.39 18.26 19.05
N LEU A 73 21.17 17.35 18.46
CA LEU A 73 22.63 17.31 18.65
C LEU A 73 23.39 18.33 17.79
N ASN A 74 22.81 18.79 16.68
CA ASN A 74 23.40 19.73 15.73
C ASN A 74 22.65 21.07 15.73
N PHE A 75 22.18 21.50 16.91
CA PHE A 75 21.37 22.72 17.06
C PHE A 75 22.07 23.99 16.53
N GLU A 76 23.40 24.04 16.56
CA GLU A 76 24.19 25.15 16.01
C GLU A 76 24.01 25.31 14.48
N ASN A 77 23.67 24.22 13.78
CA ASN A 77 23.44 24.18 12.34
C ASN A 77 21.97 23.85 12.00
N ILE A 78 21.02 24.18 12.89
CA ILE A 78 19.61 23.79 12.78
C ILE A 78 18.96 24.20 11.44
N SER A 79 19.33 25.36 10.88
CA SER A 79 18.79 25.80 9.58
C SER A 79 19.13 24.80 8.47
N THR A 80 20.38 24.31 8.44
CA THR A 80 20.81 23.31 7.46
C THR A 80 20.12 21.98 7.68
N GLU A 81 19.84 21.62 8.93
CA GLU A 81 19.15 20.38 9.27
C GLU A 81 17.66 20.42 8.86
N ILE A 82 16.99 21.57 9.00
CA ILE A 82 15.63 21.78 8.51
C ILE A 82 15.57 21.68 6.97
N ASP A 83 16.52 22.30 6.26
CA ASP A 83 16.58 22.19 4.79
C ASP A 83 16.81 20.73 4.35
N GLU A 84 17.67 20.00 5.05
CA GLU A 84 17.94 18.58 4.79
C GLU A 84 16.71 17.72 5.05
N ARG A 85 15.95 17.98 6.13
CA ARG A 85 14.67 17.35 6.42
C ARG A 85 13.68 17.53 5.27
N ASP A 86 13.43 18.77 4.87
CA ASP A 86 12.49 19.09 3.79
C ASP A 86 12.84 18.36 2.49
N ASN A 87 14.13 18.25 2.18
CA ASN A 87 14.61 17.53 1.01
C ASN A 87 14.35 16.03 1.09
N ILE A 88 14.68 15.41 2.21
CA ILE A 88 14.49 13.97 2.41
C ILE A 88 13.00 13.62 2.45
N GLU A 89 12.18 14.40 3.16
CA GLU A 89 10.74 14.18 3.27
C GLU A 89 10.05 14.28 1.90
N ARG A 90 10.40 15.30 1.11
CA ARG A 90 9.89 15.44 -0.26
C ARG A 90 10.21 14.22 -1.11
N ASP A 91 11.45 13.74 -1.07
CA ASP A 91 11.84 12.54 -1.81
C ASP A 91 11.06 11.31 -1.33
N ILE A 92 10.90 11.11 -0.03
CA ILE A 92 10.12 10.00 0.52
C ILE A 92 8.67 10.05 0.04
N ILE A 93 8.00 11.19 0.19
CA ILE A 93 6.59 11.38 -0.17
C ILE A 93 6.38 11.08 -1.66
N ILE A 94 7.24 11.64 -2.53
CA ILE A 94 7.16 11.40 -3.99
C ILE A 94 7.31 9.90 -4.29
N ASN A 95 8.24 9.20 -3.65
CA ASN A 95 8.44 7.77 -3.89
C ASN A 95 7.26 6.92 -3.38
N ILE A 96 6.72 7.21 -2.20
CA ILE A 96 5.53 6.53 -1.67
C ILE A 96 4.33 6.75 -2.58
N ALA A 97 4.07 8.00 -2.96
CA ALA A 97 2.96 8.34 -3.85
C ALA A 97 3.09 7.64 -5.21
N THR A 98 4.30 7.63 -5.76
CA THR A 98 4.61 6.96 -7.03
C THR A 98 4.34 5.46 -6.92
N ALA A 99 4.83 4.80 -5.87
CA ALA A 99 4.61 3.37 -5.64
C ALA A 99 3.13 3.01 -5.50
N LYS A 100 2.37 3.80 -4.71
CA LYS A 100 0.90 3.62 -4.56
C LYS A 100 0.17 3.79 -5.89
N THR A 101 0.53 4.81 -6.65
CA THR A 101 -0.06 5.06 -7.98
C THR A 101 0.23 3.90 -8.94
N LEU A 102 1.44 3.34 -8.91
CA LEU A 102 1.80 2.17 -9.72
C LEU A 102 1.03 0.92 -9.31
N LEU A 103 0.88 0.66 -8.00
CA LEU A 103 0.06 -0.46 -7.51
C LEU A 103 -1.38 -0.35 -8.03
N ASP A 104 -2.00 0.82 -7.86
CA ASP A 104 -3.36 1.08 -8.34
C ASP A 104 -3.49 0.90 -9.85
N LYS A 105 -2.50 1.40 -10.62
CA LYS A 105 -2.44 1.25 -12.08
C LYS A 105 -2.47 -0.23 -12.48
N PHE A 106 -1.62 -1.06 -11.86
CA PHE A 106 -1.50 -2.46 -12.25
C PHE A 106 -2.68 -3.32 -11.75
N ILE A 107 -3.20 -3.08 -10.55
CA ILE A 107 -4.36 -3.80 -10.02
C ILE A 107 -5.61 -3.55 -10.89
N LYS A 108 -5.92 -2.28 -11.20
CA LYS A 108 -7.09 -1.93 -12.04
C LYS A 108 -7.01 -2.54 -13.43
N LYS A 109 -5.80 -2.69 -13.99
CA LYS A 109 -5.59 -3.31 -15.29
C LYS A 109 -5.91 -4.81 -15.25
N THR A 110 -5.42 -5.53 -14.25
CA THR A 110 -5.69 -6.97 -14.07
C THR A 110 -7.19 -7.24 -13.93
N GLU A 111 -7.91 -6.44 -13.14
CA GLU A 111 -9.37 -6.56 -12.98
C GLU A 111 -10.15 -6.23 -14.27
N GLY A 112 -9.66 -5.26 -15.05
CA GLY A 112 -10.25 -4.89 -16.35
C GLY A 112 -10.05 -5.94 -17.44
N GLU A 113 -8.95 -6.70 -17.40
CA GLU A 113 -8.68 -7.80 -18.32
C GLU A 113 -9.49 -9.05 -17.97
N GLN A 114 -9.61 -9.39 -16.68
CA GLN A 114 -10.45 -10.51 -16.24
C GLN A 114 -11.93 -10.31 -16.59
N ARG A 115 -12.44 -9.07 -16.48
CA ARG A 115 -13.81 -8.75 -16.95
C ARG A 115 -14.02 -8.94 -18.44
N ARG A 116 -13.00 -8.70 -19.28
CA ARG A 116 -13.10 -8.90 -20.74
C ARG A 116 -13.07 -10.38 -21.13
N ILE A 117 -12.24 -11.19 -20.47
CA ILE A 117 -12.17 -12.63 -20.72
C ILE A 117 -13.49 -13.33 -20.37
N SER A 118 -14.14 -12.95 -19.26
CA SER A 118 -15.45 -13.49 -18.90
C SER A 118 -16.59 -13.16 -19.87
N ILE A 119 -16.45 -12.12 -20.70
CA ILE A 119 -17.45 -11.74 -21.71
C ILE A 119 -17.28 -12.55 -23.00
N LEU A 120 -16.04 -12.89 -23.39
CA LEU A 120 -15.80 -13.72 -24.58
C LEU A 120 -16.15 -15.19 -24.39
N ASP A 121 -16.05 -15.72 -23.16
CA ASP A 121 -16.36 -17.13 -22.86
C ASP A 121 -17.88 -17.43 -22.84
N ASN A 122 -18.73 -16.39 -22.94
CA ASN A 122 -20.19 -16.53 -22.97
C ASN A 122 -20.80 -16.45 -24.38
N SER A 123 -19.98 -16.55 -25.44
CA SER A 123 -20.42 -16.41 -26.85
C SER A 123 -20.70 -17.74 -27.57
N TYR A 124 -20.95 -18.83 -26.83
CA TYR A 124 -21.43 -20.09 -27.41
C TYR A 124 -22.49 -20.74 -26.52
N CYS A 125 -23.72 -20.22 -26.51
CA CYS A 125 -24.92 -21.07 -26.50
C CYS A 125 -26.18 -20.24 -26.76
N SER A 126 -27.13 -20.90 -27.40
CA SER A 126 -28.43 -20.41 -27.86
C SER A 126 -29.27 -19.72 -26.80
N ASP A 127 -29.91 -18.63 -27.22
CA ASP A 127 -31.31 -18.26 -26.96
C ASP A 127 -32.07 -19.17 -25.97
N GLN A 128 -31.89 -18.93 -24.68
CA GLN A 128 -32.79 -19.40 -23.62
C GLN A 128 -32.75 -18.36 -22.50
N GLU A 129 -33.91 -17.75 -22.21
CA GLU A 129 -34.13 -16.89 -21.05
C GLU A 129 -33.84 -17.68 -19.77
N ILE A 130 -32.62 -17.55 -19.24
CA ILE A 130 -32.26 -18.09 -17.93
C ILE A 130 -32.70 -17.06 -16.89
N GLY A 131 -33.89 -17.29 -16.31
CA GLY A 131 -34.33 -16.63 -15.09
C GLY A 131 -33.41 -16.98 -13.93
N LEU A 132 -32.36 -16.17 -13.72
CA LEU A 132 -31.44 -16.27 -12.60
C LEU A 132 -32.15 -15.83 -11.31
N LYS A 133 -32.81 -16.76 -10.62
CA LYS A 133 -33.27 -16.52 -9.25
C LYS A 133 -32.07 -16.65 -8.31
N LEU A 134 -31.64 -15.53 -7.74
CA LEU A 134 -30.57 -15.50 -6.76
C LEU A 134 -30.94 -16.36 -5.53
N PRO A 135 -29.98 -17.15 -4.98
CA PRO A 135 -30.20 -17.86 -3.73
C PRO A 135 -30.54 -16.86 -2.62
N GLN A 136 -31.63 -17.10 -1.91
CA GLN A 136 -32.02 -16.25 -0.79
C GLN A 136 -31.00 -16.41 0.35
N ILE A 137 -30.19 -15.39 0.59
CA ILE A 137 -29.23 -15.38 1.69
C ILE A 137 -29.99 -15.26 3.00
N GLN A 138 -29.94 -16.29 3.83
CA GLN A 138 -30.47 -16.24 5.20
C GLN A 138 -29.39 -15.69 6.12
N ILE A 139 -29.52 -14.41 6.47
CA ILE A 139 -28.65 -13.79 7.46
C ILE A 139 -29.11 -14.27 8.84
N ALA A 140 -28.17 -14.80 9.64
CA ALA A 140 -28.45 -15.15 11.03
C ALA A 140 -28.90 -13.90 11.79
N LYS A 141 -30.03 -13.95 12.50
CA LYS A 141 -30.52 -12.82 13.30
C LYS A 141 -29.59 -12.65 14.51
N PHE A 142 -28.90 -11.51 14.57
CA PHE A 142 -28.10 -11.14 15.73
C PHE A 142 -29.01 -10.58 16.83
N ASP A 143 -28.90 -11.12 18.04
CA ASP A 143 -29.73 -10.79 19.21
C ASP A 143 -29.16 -9.64 20.05
N GLY A 144 -28.05 -9.03 19.62
CA GLY A 144 -27.38 -7.93 20.33
C GLY A 144 -26.44 -8.38 21.46
N ALA A 145 -26.26 -9.68 21.66
CA ALA A 145 -25.38 -10.19 22.70
C ALA A 145 -23.89 -9.95 22.35
N TYR A 146 -23.21 -9.12 23.15
CA TYR A 146 -21.82 -8.72 22.92
C TYR A 146 -20.85 -9.91 22.74
N PHE A 147 -21.03 -10.99 23.50
CA PHE A 147 -20.16 -12.17 23.41
C PHE A 147 -20.33 -12.97 22.11
N ARG A 148 -21.43 -12.78 21.36
CA ARG A 148 -21.69 -13.44 20.06
C ARG A 148 -21.32 -12.55 18.87
N TRP A 149 -20.88 -11.32 19.13
CA TRP A 149 -20.53 -10.35 18.10
C TRP A 149 -19.37 -10.81 17.22
N LEU A 150 -18.35 -11.44 17.81
CA LEU A 150 -17.19 -11.93 17.06
C LEU A 150 -17.59 -13.07 16.10
N GLU A 151 -18.35 -14.06 16.57
CA GLU A 151 -18.87 -15.14 15.72
C GLU A 151 -19.79 -14.61 14.60
N PHE A 152 -20.63 -13.63 14.91
CA PHE A 152 -21.50 -12.96 13.92
C PHE A 152 -20.70 -12.18 12.88
N ARG A 153 -19.68 -11.43 13.29
CA ARG A 153 -18.80 -10.68 12.39
C ARG A 153 -18.03 -11.63 11.48
N ASP A 154 -17.45 -12.68 12.04
CA ASP A 154 -16.62 -13.61 11.27
C ASP A 154 -17.47 -14.43 10.28
N THR A 155 -18.73 -14.76 10.62
CA THR A 155 -19.68 -15.35 9.66
C THR A 155 -20.12 -14.39 8.57
N LEU A 156 -20.35 -13.11 8.89
CA LEU A 156 -20.68 -12.07 7.91
C LEU A 156 -19.51 -11.81 6.94
N GLU A 157 -18.29 -11.75 7.46
CA GLU A 157 -17.07 -11.52 6.68
C GLU A 157 -16.79 -12.69 5.72
N ASN A 158 -16.98 -13.93 6.18
CA ASN A 158 -16.93 -15.11 5.31
C ASN A 158 -18.06 -15.14 4.26
N LEU A 159 -19.25 -14.63 4.59
CA LEU A 159 -20.38 -14.54 3.64
C LEU A 159 -20.12 -13.50 2.54
N ILE A 160 -19.44 -12.40 2.88
CA ILE A 160 -19.06 -11.34 1.96
C ILE A 160 -17.90 -11.78 1.07
N HIS A 161 -16.86 -12.42 1.64
CA HIS A 161 -15.71 -12.90 0.87
C HIS A 161 -16.05 -14.04 -0.09
N ASN A 162 -16.99 -14.93 0.26
CA ASN A 162 -17.49 -15.94 -0.67
C ASN A 162 -18.45 -15.38 -1.73
N ASN A 163 -18.92 -14.14 -1.60
CA ASN A 163 -19.82 -13.46 -2.54
C ASN A 163 -19.18 -12.31 -3.34
N MET A 164 -17.85 -12.25 -3.48
CA MET A 164 -17.23 -11.30 -4.43
C MET A 164 -17.58 -11.59 -5.90
N ARG A 165 -18.26 -12.71 -6.20
CA ARG A 165 -18.89 -12.96 -7.51
C ARG A 165 -20.24 -12.23 -7.69
N MET A 166 -20.84 -11.69 -6.63
CA MET A 166 -22.18 -11.05 -6.67
C MET A 166 -22.18 -9.52 -6.68
N SER A 167 -21.08 -8.85 -6.37
CA SER A 167 -20.96 -7.39 -6.53
C SER A 167 -21.04 -6.93 -8.00
N LEU A 168 -20.91 -7.86 -8.96
CA LEU A 168 -21.07 -7.61 -10.40
C LEU A 168 -22.53 -7.61 -10.89
N LEU A 169 -23.52 -8.00 -10.07
CA LEU A 169 -24.94 -7.99 -10.49
C LEU A 169 -25.70 -6.72 -10.10
N PHE A 170 -25.16 -5.87 -9.23
CA PHE A 170 -25.84 -4.65 -8.77
C PHE A 170 -25.67 -3.43 -9.68
N ILE A 171 -24.82 -3.50 -10.72
CA ILE A 171 -24.62 -2.37 -11.64
C ILE A 171 -25.56 -2.46 -12.87
N SER A 172 -26.33 -3.53 -13.02
CA SER A 172 -27.21 -3.72 -14.20
C SER A 172 -28.65 -3.25 -14.04
N PHE A 173 -29.03 -2.64 -12.90
CA PHE A 173 -30.39 -2.15 -12.67
C PHE A 173 -30.43 -0.75 -12.06
N THR A 174 -29.98 0.25 -12.81
CA THR A 174 -30.51 1.61 -12.71
C THR A 174 -30.43 2.26 -14.09
N THR A 175 -31.61 2.28 -14.74
CA THR A 175 -32.12 3.13 -15.83
C THR A 175 -31.21 3.50 -17.00
#